data_AF-A0A969LAW2-F1
#
_entry.id   AF-A0A969LAW2-F1
#
_cell.length_a   1.000
_cell.length_b   1.000
_cell.length_c   1.000
_cell.angle_alpha   90.00
_cell.angle_beta   90.00
_cell.angle_gamma   90.00
#
_symmetry.space_group_name_H-M   'P 1'
#
loop_
_entity.id
_entity.type
_entity.pdbx_description
1 polymer ?
#
loop_
_entity_poly.entity_id
_entity_poly.type
_entity_poly.pdbx_seq_one_letter_code
_entity_poly.pdbx_strand_id
1 'polypeptide(L)'
;MTVDELIEHSPIDSFFHWLFQHWLTVINMLVLFYSGLPWLAPWLIANGYTQPGEILFMLYTPLCHQAAGSSFFFMGHQVAYCHRDTALFTSVLIGGLIYLLPPLRLWLVRHPLPTLWIFVLLAPMVLDAGSHMLGNLLPGLMLRDSSDAVGTFNWWMRMLTGRWWRWQWCWGCTRASTATCAEWAATSTHPLSQTVYNIYRSYCVV
;
A
#
# COMPACT_ATOMS: atom_id res chain seq x y z
N MET A 1 42.56 -11.43 -28.41
CA MET A 1 41.46 -10.66 -27.83
C MET A 1 40.22 -10.96 -28.64
N THR A 2 39.45 -11.94 -28.19
CA THR A 2 38.21 -12.38 -28.86
C THR A 2 37.03 -11.53 -28.41
N VAL A 3 35.94 -11.51 -29.19
CA VAL A 3 34.72 -10.76 -28.85
C VAL A 3 34.13 -11.24 -27.51
N ASP A 4 34.30 -12.52 -27.17
CA ASP A 4 33.84 -13.11 -25.92
C ASP A 4 34.60 -12.59 -24.68
N GLU A 5 35.91 -12.35 -24.78
CA GLU A 5 36.71 -11.73 -23.69
C GLU A 5 36.34 -10.25 -23.47
N LEU A 6 35.92 -9.55 -24.55
CA LEU A 6 35.44 -8.16 -24.45
C LEU A 6 34.05 -8.06 -23.81
N ILE A 7 33.22 -9.09 -23.99
CA ILE A 7 31.91 -9.19 -23.33
C ILE A 7 32.12 -9.46 -21.83
N GLU A 8 32.97 -10.41 -21.45
CA GLU A 8 33.18 -10.79 -20.03
C GLU A 8 33.66 -9.62 -19.12
N HIS A 9 34.30 -8.60 -19.68
CA HIS A 9 34.73 -7.39 -18.97
C HIS A 9 33.88 -6.14 -19.24
N SER A 10 32.65 -6.29 -19.74
CA SER A 10 31.81 -5.13 -20.01
C SER A 10 31.40 -4.43 -18.70
N PRO A 11 31.35 -3.09 -18.66
CA PRO A 11 30.85 -2.35 -17.49
C PRO A 11 29.38 -2.70 -17.17
N ILE A 12 28.65 -3.23 -18.16
CA ILE A 12 27.26 -3.66 -18.04
C ILE A 12 27.17 -4.93 -17.17
N ASP A 13 28.06 -5.91 -17.39
CA ASP A 13 28.06 -7.15 -16.60
C ASP A 13 28.44 -6.89 -15.15
N SER A 14 29.40 -5.99 -14.93
CA SER A 14 29.77 -5.53 -13.59
C SER A 14 28.60 -4.85 -12.87
N PHE A 15 27.82 -4.03 -13.59
CA PHE A 15 26.62 -3.38 -13.06
C PHE A 15 25.52 -4.40 -12.70
N PHE A 16 25.21 -5.34 -13.59
CA PHE A 16 24.21 -6.38 -13.30
C PHE A 16 24.64 -7.24 -12.11
N HIS A 17 25.91 -7.62 -12.04
CA HIS A 17 26.42 -8.39 -10.91
C HIS A 17 26.27 -7.63 -9.58
N TRP A 18 26.63 -6.34 -9.54
CA TRP A 18 26.37 -5.47 -8.38
C TRP A 18 24.87 -5.40 -8.05
N LEU A 19 24.02 -5.21 -9.06
CA LEU A 19 22.57 -5.12 -8.89
C LEU A 19 21.99 -6.41 -8.29
N PHE A 20 22.43 -7.59 -8.76
CA PHE A 20 22.02 -8.88 -8.22
C PHE A 20 22.57 -9.16 -6.83
N GLN A 21 23.75 -8.63 -6.46
CA GLN A 21 24.27 -8.76 -5.11
C GLN A 21 23.56 -7.83 -4.11
N HIS A 22 23.04 -6.70 -4.58
CA HIS A 22 22.42 -5.66 -3.76
C HIS A 22 20.91 -5.47 -4.00
N TRP A 23 20.27 -6.39 -4.72
CA TRP A 23 18.86 -6.29 -5.14
C TRP A 23 17.92 -5.96 -3.99
N LEU A 24 18.12 -6.59 -2.84
CA LEU A 24 17.28 -6.36 -1.66
C LEU A 24 17.43 -4.94 -1.11
N THR A 25 18.65 -4.41 -1.06
CA THR A 25 18.90 -3.02 -0.66
C THR A 25 18.26 -2.06 -1.64
N VAL A 26 18.38 -2.33 -2.94
CA VAL A 26 17.75 -1.52 -3.99
C VAL A 26 16.23 -1.52 -3.82
N ILE A 27 15.59 -2.69 -3.66
CA ILE A 27 14.15 -2.77 -3.42
C ILE A 27 13.74 -2.04 -2.14
N ASN A 28 14.44 -2.24 -1.03
CA ASN A 28 14.13 -1.56 0.23
C ASN A 28 14.22 -0.03 0.08
N MET A 29 15.23 0.47 -0.63
CA MET A 29 15.35 1.90 -0.90
C MET A 29 14.20 2.40 -1.77
N LEU A 30 13.86 1.69 -2.85
CA LEU A 30 12.73 2.05 -3.71
C LEU A 30 11.41 2.08 -2.93
N VAL A 31 11.14 1.06 -2.11
CA VAL A 31 9.93 0.99 -1.27
C VAL A 31 9.95 2.09 -0.22
N LEU A 32 11.10 2.38 0.40
CA LEU A 32 11.24 3.46 1.38
C LEU A 32 10.89 4.82 0.76
N PHE A 33 11.43 5.14 -0.40
CA PHE A 33 11.11 6.39 -1.09
C PHE A 33 9.64 6.43 -1.52
N TYR A 34 9.18 5.36 -2.16
CA TYR A 34 7.81 5.26 -2.65
C TYR A 34 6.75 5.35 -1.54
N SER A 35 7.03 4.75 -0.38
CA SER A 35 6.14 4.77 0.79
C SER A 35 6.33 6.00 1.68
N GLY A 36 7.51 6.60 1.70
CA GLY A 36 7.82 7.78 2.51
C GLY A 36 7.35 9.10 1.90
N LEU A 37 7.41 9.25 0.57
CA LEU A 37 6.98 10.47 -0.13
C LEU A 37 5.52 10.89 0.17
N PRO A 38 4.54 9.98 0.27
CA PRO A 38 3.16 10.33 0.65
C PRO A 38 3.02 10.94 2.04
N TRP A 39 3.91 10.60 2.98
CA TRP A 39 3.95 11.20 4.31
C TRP A 39 4.57 12.60 4.30
N LEU A 40 5.37 12.92 3.29
CA LEU A 40 5.93 14.25 3.10
C LEU A 40 4.86 15.25 2.66
N ALA A 41 3.81 14.81 1.95
CA ALA A 41 2.73 15.67 1.47
C ALA A 41 2.04 16.48 2.61
N PRO A 42 1.51 15.87 3.69
CA PRO A 42 0.90 16.63 4.77
C PRO A 42 1.89 17.53 5.51
N TRP A 43 3.16 17.13 5.61
CA TRP A 43 4.21 17.96 6.21
C TRP A 43 4.49 19.22 5.37
N LEU A 44 4.56 19.10 4.04
CA LEU A 44 4.75 20.22 3.12
C LEU A 44 3.60 21.22 3.22
N ILE A 45 2.35 20.73 3.19
CA ILE A 45 1.16 21.57 3.28
C ILE A 45 1.10 22.29 4.64
N ALA A 46 1.40 21.57 5.73
CA ALA A 46 1.42 22.16 7.08
C ALA A 46 2.46 23.29 7.24
N ASN A 47 3.56 23.25 6.50
CA ASN A 47 4.60 24.29 6.50
C ASN A 47 4.38 25.38 5.44
N GLY A 48 3.22 25.42 4.79
CA GLY A 48 2.87 26.43 3.79
C GLY A 48 3.32 26.13 2.36
N TYR A 49 3.98 24.99 2.11
CA TYR A 49 4.34 24.51 0.78
C TYR A 49 3.17 23.74 0.15
N THR A 50 2.09 24.44 -0.17
CA THR A 50 0.85 23.84 -0.70
C THR A 50 1.06 23.17 -2.05
N GLN A 51 1.65 23.88 -3.02
CA GLN A 51 1.88 23.38 -4.39
C GLN A 51 2.63 22.04 -4.46
N PRO A 52 3.80 21.84 -3.82
CA PRO A 52 4.49 20.55 -3.89
C PRO A 52 3.73 19.44 -3.15
N GLY A 53 2.98 19.75 -2.09
CA GLY A 53 2.10 18.79 -1.43
C GLY A 53 0.96 18.30 -2.33
N GLU A 54 0.34 19.22 -3.08
CA GLU A 54 -0.71 18.90 -4.06
C GLU A 54 -0.16 18.08 -5.24
N ILE A 55 1.04 18.38 -5.73
CA ILE A 55 1.69 17.60 -6.80
C ILE A 55 1.93 16.16 -6.34
N LEU A 56 2.40 15.96 -5.10
CA LEU A 56 2.53 14.61 -4.54
C LEU A 56 1.17 13.92 -4.49
N PHE A 57 0.12 14.59 -4.03
CA PHE A 57 -1.23 14.04 -4.05
C PHE A 57 -1.65 13.58 -5.46
N MET A 58 -1.51 14.45 -6.45
CA MET A 58 -1.86 14.17 -7.85
C MET A 58 -1.06 13.00 -8.43
N LEU A 59 0.24 12.92 -8.14
CA LEU A 59 1.11 11.85 -8.64
C LEU A 59 0.68 10.47 -8.12
N TYR A 60 0.20 10.40 -6.87
CA TYR A 60 -0.22 9.15 -6.23
C TYR A 60 -1.70 8.81 -6.46
N THR A 61 -2.54 9.74 -6.96
CA THR A 61 -3.96 9.50 -7.27
C THR A 61 -4.22 8.34 -8.24
N PRO A 62 -3.46 8.14 -9.34
CA PRO A 62 -3.70 6.99 -10.22
C PRO A 62 -3.27 5.66 -9.58
N LEU A 63 -2.42 5.70 -8.56
CA LEU A 63 -1.88 4.52 -7.89
C LEU A 63 -2.77 4.07 -6.71
N CYS A 64 -3.46 5.01 -6.07
CA CYS A 64 -4.31 4.77 -4.92
C CYS A 64 -5.63 5.56 -5.05
N HIS A 65 -6.76 4.90 -4.82
CA HIS A 65 -8.02 5.60 -4.58
C HIS A 65 -7.96 6.25 -3.18
N GLN A 66 -7.39 7.45 -3.10
CA GLN A 66 -7.09 8.24 -1.90
C GLN A 66 -8.35 8.80 -1.22
N ALA A 67 -9.29 7.94 -0.86
CA ALA A 67 -10.49 8.37 -0.14
C ALA A 67 -10.13 8.84 1.28
N ALA A 68 -10.63 10.03 1.66
CA ALA A 68 -10.36 10.62 2.98
C ALA A 68 -10.77 9.71 4.16
N GLY A 69 -11.80 8.87 3.98
CA GLY A 69 -12.24 7.94 5.03
C GLY A 69 -11.43 6.67 5.19
N SER A 70 -10.47 6.44 4.30
CA SER A 70 -9.56 5.30 4.38
C SER A 70 -8.09 5.73 4.36
N SER A 71 -7.78 7.00 4.67
CA SER A 71 -6.42 7.54 4.71
C SER A 71 -6.05 8.03 6.12
N PHE A 72 -4.75 8.20 6.36
CA PHE A 72 -4.25 8.76 7.62
C PHE A 72 -4.22 10.29 7.55
N PHE A 73 -4.25 10.94 8.71
CA PHE A 73 -4.09 12.39 8.83
C PHE A 73 -2.85 12.69 9.67
N PHE A 74 -2.01 13.61 9.18
CA PHE A 74 -0.81 14.07 9.86
C PHE A 74 -0.80 15.60 9.86
N MET A 75 -0.59 16.21 11.03
CA MET A 75 -0.66 17.68 11.19
C MET A 75 -1.98 18.30 10.67
N GLY A 76 -3.10 17.56 10.79
CA GLY A 76 -4.40 17.99 10.27
C GLY A 76 -4.60 17.76 8.77
N HIS A 77 -3.57 17.42 8.00
CA HIS A 77 -3.67 17.18 6.56
C HIS A 77 -3.71 15.70 6.22
N GLN A 78 -4.44 15.35 5.17
CA GLN A 78 -4.55 13.98 4.68
C GLN A 78 -3.18 13.50 4.12
N VAL A 79 -2.82 12.25 4.39
CA VAL A 79 -1.69 11.56 3.73
C VAL A 79 -2.12 11.12 2.33
N ALA A 80 -1.24 11.22 1.33
CA ALA A 80 -1.53 10.85 -0.06
C ALA A 80 -1.69 9.32 -0.31
N TYR A 81 -2.02 8.55 0.72
CA TYR A 81 -2.25 7.11 0.68
C TYR A 81 -3.37 6.62 1.58
N CYS A 82 -3.93 5.48 1.19
CA CYS A 82 -4.89 4.75 1.99
C CYS A 82 -4.22 3.84 3.04
N HIS A 83 -4.98 3.39 4.04
CA HIS A 83 -4.53 2.51 5.11
C HIS A 83 -4.01 1.18 4.56
N ARG A 84 -4.62 0.68 3.48
CA ARG A 84 -4.21 -0.57 2.81
C ARG A 84 -2.81 -0.42 2.24
N ASP A 85 -2.56 0.63 1.47
CA ASP A 85 -1.27 0.84 0.80
C ASP A 85 -0.19 1.10 1.82
N THR A 86 -0.51 1.89 2.85
CA THR A 86 0.40 2.10 3.98
C THR A 86 0.77 0.77 4.64
N ALA A 87 -0.21 -0.08 4.98
CA ALA A 87 0.06 -1.38 5.58
C ALA A 87 0.89 -2.30 4.65
N LEU A 88 0.58 -2.32 3.36
CA LEU A 88 1.28 -3.11 2.37
C LEU A 88 2.76 -2.69 2.28
N PHE A 89 3.03 -1.42 1.96
CA PHE A 89 4.41 -0.96 1.75
C PHE A 89 5.21 -0.91 3.05
N THR A 90 4.59 -0.57 4.18
CA THR A 90 5.26 -0.63 5.49
C THR A 90 5.61 -2.08 5.86
N SER A 91 4.74 -3.06 5.61
CA SER A 91 5.06 -4.46 5.90
C SER A 91 6.18 -5.02 5.01
N VAL A 92 6.21 -4.65 3.72
CA VAL A 92 7.30 -5.00 2.80
C VAL A 92 8.62 -4.37 3.26
N LEU A 93 8.62 -3.08 3.57
CA LEU A 93 9.80 -2.37 4.04
C LEU A 93 10.33 -2.97 5.35
N ILE A 94 9.45 -3.17 6.34
CA ILE A 94 9.82 -3.77 7.62
C ILE A 94 10.34 -5.19 7.42
N GLY A 95 9.66 -6.02 6.62
CA GLY A 95 10.11 -7.38 6.32
C GLY A 95 11.48 -7.41 5.65
N GLY A 96 11.72 -6.51 4.70
CA GLY A 96 13.01 -6.36 4.04
C GLY A 96 14.12 -5.89 4.97
N LEU A 97 13.85 -4.93 5.87
CA LEU A 97 14.80 -4.48 6.90
C LEU A 97 15.10 -5.59 7.92
N ILE A 98 14.07 -6.32 8.33
CA ILE A 98 14.19 -7.49 9.21
C ILE A 98 15.07 -8.57 8.55
N TYR A 99 14.90 -8.83 7.25
CA TYR A 99 15.74 -9.78 6.52
C TYR A 99 17.20 -9.34 6.40
N LEU A 100 17.51 -8.04 6.47
CA LEU A 100 18.89 -7.56 6.53
C LEU A 100 19.59 -7.93 7.86
N LEU A 101 18.85 -8.32 8.90
CA LEU A 101 19.42 -8.76 10.17
C LEU A 101 20.15 -10.12 10.00
N PRO A 102 21.47 -10.19 10.20
CA PRO A 102 22.26 -11.41 9.96
C PRO A 102 21.75 -12.69 10.65
N PRO A 103 21.34 -12.68 11.94
CA PRO A 103 20.92 -13.92 12.59
C PRO A 103 19.63 -14.49 11.99
N LEU A 104 18.68 -13.62 11.62
CA LEU A 104 17.42 -14.03 11.03
C LEU A 104 17.61 -14.49 9.58
N ARG A 105 18.44 -13.78 8.81
CA ARG A 105 18.78 -14.17 7.44
C ARG A 105 19.38 -15.57 7.39
N LEU A 106 20.34 -15.86 8.26
CA LEU A 106 20.98 -17.16 8.34
C LEU A 106 20.01 -18.26 8.78
N TRP A 107 19.06 -17.96 9.65
CA TRP A 107 18.03 -18.91 10.07
C TRP A 107 17.06 -19.25 8.93
N LEU A 108 16.55 -18.24 8.21
CA LEU A 108 15.64 -18.41 7.06
C LEU A 108 16.28 -19.24 5.93
N VAL A 109 17.56 -19.01 5.63
CA VAL A 109 18.28 -19.75 4.58
C VAL A 109 18.51 -21.21 4.97
N ARG A 110 18.71 -21.50 6.27
CA ARG A 110 18.90 -22.89 6.76
C ARG A 110 17.59 -23.67 6.85
N HIS A 111 16.47 -23.00 7.05
CA HIS A 111 15.16 -23.61 7.15
C HIS A 111 14.27 -23.14 6.00
N PRO A 112 14.51 -23.61 4.75
CA PRO A 112 13.65 -23.25 3.65
C PRO A 112 12.24 -23.77 3.89
N LEU A 113 11.24 -22.92 3.63
CA LEU A 113 9.85 -23.33 3.66
C LEU A 113 9.64 -24.45 2.63
N PRO A 114 9.01 -25.57 2.99
CA PRO A 114 8.67 -26.60 2.02
C PRO A 114 7.82 -25.98 0.91
N THR A 115 8.06 -26.34 -0.35
CA THR A 115 7.40 -25.72 -1.52
C THR A 115 5.87 -25.68 -1.39
N LEU A 116 5.27 -26.69 -0.77
CA LEU A 116 3.83 -26.71 -0.48
C LEU A 116 3.36 -25.50 0.35
N TRP A 117 4.12 -25.09 1.35
CA TRP A 117 3.75 -23.93 2.18
C TRP A 117 3.79 -22.61 1.41
N ILE A 118 4.65 -22.49 0.40
CA ILE A 118 4.65 -21.33 -0.49
C ILE A 118 3.30 -21.26 -1.23
N PHE A 119 2.82 -22.38 -1.77
CA PHE A 119 1.51 -22.42 -2.43
C PHE A 119 0.35 -22.14 -1.45
N VAL A 120 0.42 -22.66 -0.22
CA VAL A 120 -0.60 -22.41 0.82
C VAL A 120 -0.64 -20.92 1.21
N LEU A 121 0.52 -20.28 1.37
CA LEU A 121 0.60 -18.85 1.71
C LEU A 121 0.16 -17.94 0.55
N LEU A 122 0.40 -18.36 -0.71
CA LEU A 122 -0.02 -17.60 -1.90
C LEU A 122 -1.50 -17.83 -2.25
N ALA A 123 -2.10 -18.95 -1.85
CA ALA A 123 -3.47 -19.31 -2.17
C ALA A 123 -4.49 -18.20 -1.93
N PRO A 124 -4.58 -17.53 -0.75
CA PRO A 124 -5.57 -16.48 -0.53
C PRO A 124 -5.40 -15.29 -1.50
N MET A 125 -4.17 -14.87 -1.76
CA MET A 125 -3.89 -13.75 -2.68
C MET A 125 -4.23 -14.12 -4.14
N VAL A 126 -3.91 -15.34 -4.56
CA VAL A 126 -4.23 -15.85 -5.90
C VAL A 126 -5.73 -16.01 -6.08
N LEU A 127 -6.45 -16.51 -5.07
CA LEU A 127 -7.89 -16.64 -5.11
C LEU A 127 -8.58 -15.27 -5.17
N ASP A 128 -8.10 -14.29 -4.40
CA ASP A 128 -8.60 -12.91 -4.42
C ASP A 128 -8.40 -12.29 -5.81
N ALA A 129 -7.17 -12.23 -6.30
CA ALA A 129 -6.83 -11.68 -7.61
C ALA A 129 -7.55 -12.42 -8.76
N GLY A 130 -7.60 -13.76 -8.69
CA GLY A 130 -8.26 -14.61 -9.68
C GLY A 130 -9.76 -14.37 -9.71
N SER A 131 -10.41 -14.26 -8.56
CA SER A 131 -11.85 -13.95 -8.47
C SER A 131 -12.17 -12.57 -9.05
N HIS A 132 -11.32 -11.58 -8.79
CA HIS A 132 -11.46 -10.22 -9.35
C HIS A 132 -11.31 -10.21 -10.88
N MET A 133 -10.31 -10.91 -11.42
CA MET A 133 -10.08 -10.97 -12.87
C MET A 133 -11.18 -11.75 -13.59
N LEU A 134 -11.60 -12.89 -13.01
CA LEU A 134 -12.64 -13.74 -13.59
C LEU A 134 -14.02 -13.07 -13.52
N GLY A 135 -14.31 -12.32 -12.45
CA GLY A 135 -15.53 -11.51 -12.34
C GLY A 135 -15.62 -10.38 -13.36
N ASN A 136 -14.49 -9.81 -13.79
CA ASN A 136 -14.45 -8.81 -14.86
C ASN A 136 -14.57 -9.45 -16.26
N LEU A 137 -14.06 -10.68 -16.43
CA LEU A 137 -14.12 -11.42 -17.70
C LEU A 137 -15.48 -12.10 -17.93
N LEU A 138 -16.14 -12.55 -16.87
CA LEU A 138 -17.41 -13.29 -16.91
C LEU A 138 -18.45 -12.66 -15.96
N PRO A 139 -19.08 -11.53 -16.34
CA PRO A 139 -20.03 -10.80 -15.49
C PRO A 139 -21.24 -11.64 -15.02
N GLY A 140 -21.59 -12.70 -15.76
CA GLY A 140 -22.73 -13.58 -15.46
C GLY A 140 -22.47 -14.64 -14.37
N LEU A 141 -21.22 -14.82 -13.92
CA LEU A 141 -20.86 -15.86 -12.95
C LEU A 141 -21.04 -15.42 -11.48
N MET A 142 -21.50 -14.19 -11.23
CA MET A 142 -21.67 -13.58 -9.90
C MET A 142 -20.46 -13.74 -8.94
N LEU A 143 -19.26 -13.92 -9.48
CA LEU A 143 -18.00 -13.96 -8.70
C LEU A 143 -17.60 -12.58 -8.17
N ARG A 144 -18.24 -11.52 -8.69
CA ARG A 144 -18.11 -10.13 -8.25
C ARG A 144 -19.50 -9.59 -7.95
N ASP A 145 -19.89 -9.59 -6.69
CA ASP A 145 -20.98 -8.75 -6.21
C ASP A 145 -20.39 -7.40 -5.77
N SER A 146 -21.01 -6.28 -6.16
CA SER A 146 -20.64 -4.94 -5.68
C SER A 146 -21.06 -4.72 -4.23
N SER A 147 -21.84 -5.62 -3.65
CA SER A 147 -22.30 -5.55 -2.28
C SER A 147 -21.22 -6.07 -1.28
N ASP A 148 -20.81 -5.18 -0.38
CA ASP A 148 -19.90 -5.46 0.74
C ASP A 148 -20.63 -5.92 2.01
N ALA A 149 -21.89 -6.35 1.85
CA ALA A 149 -22.75 -6.75 2.95
C ALA A 149 -22.16 -7.94 3.72
N VAL A 150 -22.34 -7.93 5.04
CA VAL A 150 -21.85 -8.99 5.93
C VAL A 150 -22.46 -10.32 5.50
N GLY A 151 -21.61 -11.29 5.12
CA GLY A 151 -22.02 -12.62 4.68
C GLY A 151 -21.93 -12.87 3.16
N THR A 152 -21.63 -11.87 2.34
CA THR A 152 -21.42 -12.06 0.89
C THR A 152 -20.07 -12.72 0.59
N PHE A 153 -19.93 -13.35 -0.58
CA PHE A 153 -18.67 -13.97 -0.99
C PHE A 153 -17.51 -12.96 -1.04
N ASN A 154 -17.79 -11.75 -1.54
CA ASN A 154 -16.82 -10.64 -1.57
C ASN A 154 -16.43 -10.19 -0.15
N TRP A 155 -17.37 -10.20 0.81
CA TRP A 155 -17.09 -9.93 2.21
C TRP A 155 -16.17 -10.98 2.85
N TRP A 156 -16.42 -12.28 2.60
CA TRP A 156 -15.59 -13.38 3.12
C TRP A 156 -14.19 -13.40 2.52
N MET A 157 -14.08 -13.24 1.19
CA MET A 157 -12.79 -13.12 0.50
C MET A 157 -11.98 -11.95 1.06
N ARG A 158 -12.59 -10.77 1.22
CA ARG A 158 -11.96 -9.60 1.85
C ARG A 158 -11.54 -9.82 3.31
N MET A 159 -12.29 -10.62 4.08
CA MET A 159 -11.93 -10.95 5.46
C MET A 159 -10.68 -11.83 5.53
N LEU A 160 -10.59 -12.80 4.61
CA LEU A 160 -9.45 -13.72 4.50
C LEU A 160 -8.20 -13.03 3.92
N THR A 161 -8.38 -12.03 3.03
CA THR A 161 -7.26 -11.44 2.27
C THR A 161 -6.80 -10.06 2.76
N GLY A 162 -7.62 -9.31 3.52
CA GLY A 162 -7.22 -7.94 3.88
C GLY A 162 -7.90 -7.27 5.08
N ARG A 163 -8.91 -7.86 5.72
CA ARG A 163 -9.67 -7.18 6.79
C ARG A 163 -9.21 -7.50 8.22
N TRP A 164 -8.31 -8.48 8.40
CA TRP A 164 -7.68 -8.80 9.69
C TRP A 164 -6.92 -7.60 10.31
N TRP A 165 -6.27 -6.76 9.48
CA TRP A 165 -5.54 -5.59 9.97
C TRP A 165 -6.47 -4.41 10.37
N ARG A 166 -7.64 -4.31 9.74
CA ARG A 166 -8.62 -3.23 9.98
C ARG A 166 -9.34 -3.41 11.32
N TRP A 167 -9.62 -4.65 11.76
CA TRP A 167 -10.34 -4.90 13.01
C TRP A 167 -9.53 -4.55 14.26
N GLN A 168 -8.21 -4.79 14.25
CA GLN A 168 -7.35 -4.49 15.41
C GLN A 168 -7.13 -2.98 15.62
N TRP A 169 -7.21 -2.16 14.56
CA TRP A 169 -6.95 -0.71 14.60
C TRP A 169 -8.21 0.17 14.53
N CYS A 170 -9.33 -0.33 13.96
CA CYS A 170 -10.55 0.47 13.83
C CYS A 170 -11.24 0.78 15.17
N TRP A 171 -11.18 -0.08 16.19
CA TRP A 171 -11.91 0.19 17.44
C TRP A 171 -11.30 1.32 18.29
N GLY A 172 -9.99 1.56 18.18
CA GLY A 172 -9.33 2.69 18.87
C GLY A 172 -9.37 4.00 18.09
N CYS A 173 -9.18 3.96 16.76
CA CYS A 173 -8.96 5.18 15.97
C CYS A 173 -10.19 5.74 15.27
N THR A 174 -11.27 4.98 15.02
CA THR A 174 -12.43 5.52 14.28
C THR A 174 -13.11 6.70 14.98
N ARG A 175 -13.19 6.70 16.32
CA ARG A 175 -13.79 7.82 17.08
C ARG A 175 -12.90 9.08 17.08
N ALA A 176 -11.59 8.89 17.04
CA ALA A 176 -10.62 9.98 17.02
C ALA A 176 -10.45 10.58 15.62
N SER A 177 -10.47 9.75 14.56
CA SER A 177 -10.36 10.21 13.16
C SER A 177 -11.61 10.92 12.65
N THR A 178 -12.81 10.54 13.14
CA THR A 178 -14.05 11.22 12.76
C THR A 178 -14.12 12.64 13.32
N ALA A 179 -13.64 12.86 14.54
CA ALA A 179 -13.63 14.18 15.17
C ALA A 179 -12.63 15.13 14.49
N THR A 180 -11.41 14.66 14.22
CA THR A 180 -10.37 15.47 13.59
C THR A 180 -10.66 15.78 12.12
N CYS A 181 -11.28 14.87 11.37
CA CYS A 181 -11.68 15.12 9.99
C CYS A 181 -12.85 16.11 9.88
N ALA A 182 -13.79 16.09 10.84
CA ALA A 182 -14.87 17.06 10.92
C ALA A 182 -14.36 18.46 11.29
N GLU A 183 -13.40 18.55 12.21
CA GLU A 183 -12.73 19.82 12.56
C GLU A 183 -11.89 20.37 11.41
N TRP A 184 -11.13 19.53 10.69
CA TRP A 184 -10.36 19.97 9.52
C TRP A 184 -11.27 20.47 8.40
N ALA A 185 -12.34 19.74 8.08
CA ALA A 185 -13.30 20.18 7.07
C ALA A 185 -14.05 21.47 7.45
N ALA A 186 -14.30 21.68 8.75
CA ALA A 186 -14.92 22.92 9.24
C ALA A 186 -13.97 24.13 9.25
N THR A 187 -12.65 23.90 9.23
CA THR A 187 -11.63 24.97 9.32
C THR A 187 -10.89 25.23 8.00
N SER A 188 -11.00 24.34 7.00
CA SER A 188 -10.35 24.50 5.71
C SER A 188 -11.12 25.40 4.75
N THR A 189 -10.46 26.44 4.21
CA THR A 189 -11.01 27.35 3.19
C THR A 189 -10.85 26.85 1.75
N HIS A 190 -10.25 25.67 1.54
CA HIS A 190 -10.04 25.10 0.21
C HIS A 190 -11.36 24.62 -0.40
N PRO A 191 -11.68 24.95 -1.67
CA PRO A 191 -12.94 24.58 -2.32
C PRO A 191 -13.15 23.05 -2.47
N LEU A 192 -12.08 22.26 -2.40
CA LEU A 192 -12.15 20.78 -2.42
C LEU A 192 -12.54 20.18 -1.06
N SER A 193 -12.40 20.91 0.04
CA SER A 193 -12.65 20.39 1.39
C SER A 193 -14.12 20.10 1.65
N GLN A 194 -15.03 20.96 1.20
CA GLN A 194 -16.47 20.78 1.34
C GLN A 194 -16.97 19.58 0.52
N THR A 195 -16.38 19.37 -0.67
CA THR A 195 -16.66 18.22 -1.52
C THR A 195 -16.18 16.92 -0.86
N VAL A 196 -14.99 16.92 -0.28
CA VAL A 196 -14.46 15.77 0.48
C VAL A 196 -15.30 15.48 1.73
N TYR A 197 -15.75 16.51 2.46
CA TYR A 197 -16.66 16.36 3.60
C TYR A 197 -18.02 15.77 3.20
N ASN A 198 -18.60 16.25 2.11
CA ASN A 198 -19.89 15.77 1.59
C ASN A 198 -19.80 14.33 1.08
N ILE A 199 -18.68 13.95 0.45
CA ILE A 199 -18.37 12.58 0.05
C ILE A 199 -18.17 11.70 1.31
N TYR A 200 -17.50 12.19 2.35
CA TYR A 200 -17.31 11.44 3.59
C TYR A 200 -18.63 11.19 4.34
N ARG A 201 -19.51 12.19 4.41
CA ARG A 201 -20.85 12.08 5.01
C ARG A 201 -21.72 11.03 4.33
N SER A 202 -21.59 10.84 3.01
CA SER A 202 -22.40 9.85 2.29
C SER A 202 -21.91 8.40 2.46
N TYR A 203 -20.65 8.17 2.84
CA TYR A 203 -20.11 6.81 3.05
C TYR A 203 -20.15 6.32 4.51
N CYS A 204 -20.35 7.19 5.50
CA CYS A 204 -20.34 6.84 6.93
C CYS A 204 -21.71 6.90 7.65
N VAL A 205 -22.78 7.32 6.97
CA VAL A 205 -24.14 7.41 7.56
C VAL A 205 -25.06 6.29 7.03
N VAL A 206 -24.51 5.12 6.73
CA VAL A 206 -25.29 3.89 6.52
C VAL A 206 -24.77 2.79 7.43
#